data_AF-A0A7D5NGY0-F1
#
_entry.id   AF-A0A7D5NGY0-F1
#
_cell.length_a   1.000
_cell.length_b   1.000
_cell.length_c   1.000
_cell.angle_alpha   90.00
_cell.angle_beta   90.00
_cell.angle_gamma   90.00
#
_symmetry.space_group_name_H-M   'P 1'
#
loop_
_entity.id
_entity.type
_entity.pdbx_description
1 polymer ?
#
loop_
_entity_poly.entity_id
_entity_poly.type
_entity_poly.pdbx_seq_one_letter_code
_entity_poly.pdbx_strand_id
1 'polypeptide(L)'
;MAVQFQVAHSQLVRGAGIIAGGPYDCAAGSILRALTRCMSPSSWAELPSVAELRAHAEALALAGRIDSLEHLRDDRVWLLSGGKDETVHTAVVERLAAFYAEWLPPAAIRFVKVPEAAHAMISVADREANPCSSMQAPFINRCGNLDAAGEMLAQMLGPLQAAGGSARGELLRFDQRPFVDGQAIDAGLADEAYVYVPQDCRSAVCRVHVAFHGCRQNAEQIGRRFVEGAGYNAWADHNRIIVLYPQTVPRRGLALGSWKWVYNPSGCWDWWGYSGSAYATRDGLQIAAVRAMLKRLAAPRQR
;
A
#
# COMPACT_ATOMS: atom_id res chain seq x y z
N MET A 1 -1.49 -3.44 3.22
CA MET A 1 -1.00 -2.25 3.94
C MET A 1 -1.79 -0.97 3.62
N ALA A 2 -1.93 -0.53 2.37
CA ALA A 2 -2.64 0.74 2.06
C ALA A 2 -4.04 0.84 2.71
N VAL A 3 -4.87 -0.22 2.60
CA VAL A 3 -6.18 -0.31 3.27
C VAL A 3 -6.06 -0.21 4.79
N GLN A 4 -5.15 -0.99 5.40
CA GLN A 4 -4.91 -0.96 6.84
C GLN A 4 -4.48 0.43 7.32
N PHE A 5 -3.56 1.08 6.61
CA PHE A 5 -3.08 2.41 6.97
C PHE A 5 -4.18 3.47 6.84
N GLN A 6 -4.97 3.44 5.76
CA GLN A 6 -6.12 4.33 5.59
C GLN A 6 -7.15 4.14 6.70
N VAL A 7 -7.56 2.91 6.98
CA VAL A 7 -8.57 2.63 8.02
C VAL A 7 -8.05 2.97 9.41
N ALA A 8 -6.80 2.64 9.73
CA ALA A 8 -6.20 2.97 11.03
C ALA A 8 -6.06 4.48 11.25
N HIS A 9 -5.87 5.26 10.18
CA HIS A 9 -5.64 6.70 10.21
C HIS A 9 -6.61 7.48 9.30
N SER A 10 -7.90 7.13 9.32
CA SER A 10 -8.91 7.68 8.41
C SER A 10 -9.14 9.19 8.61
N GLN A 11 -8.72 9.77 9.73
CA GLN A 11 -8.71 11.24 9.90
C GLN A 11 -7.58 11.94 9.13
N LEU A 12 -6.47 11.24 8.89
CA LEU A 12 -5.28 11.78 8.23
C LEU A 12 -5.34 11.56 6.72
N VAL A 13 -5.68 10.33 6.32
CA VAL A 13 -5.67 9.90 4.92
C VAL A 13 -6.91 10.45 4.22
N ARG A 14 -6.80 10.75 2.92
CA ARG A 14 -7.89 11.36 2.10
C ARG A 14 -8.36 10.46 0.95
N GLY A 15 -7.93 9.21 0.96
CA GLY A 15 -8.13 8.26 -0.12
C GLY A 15 -6.98 7.25 -0.25
N ALA A 16 -7.24 6.19 -1.00
CA ALA A 16 -6.26 5.15 -1.24
C ALA A 16 -6.42 4.51 -2.62
N GLY A 17 -5.31 4.05 -3.17
CA GLY A 17 -5.29 3.20 -4.34
C GLY A 17 -4.83 1.79 -3.98
N ILE A 18 -5.52 0.80 -4.52
CA ILE A 18 -5.28 -0.61 -4.21
C ILE A 18 -5.24 -1.42 -5.49
N ILE A 19 -4.09 -2.02 -5.78
CA ILE A 19 -3.87 -2.92 -6.90
C ILE A 19 -3.75 -4.32 -6.32
N ALA A 20 -4.65 -5.24 -6.73
CA ALA A 20 -4.63 -6.64 -6.31
C ALA A 20 -4.46 -6.83 -4.78
N GLY A 21 -5.17 -6.01 -3.99
CA GLY A 21 -5.20 -6.10 -2.52
C GLY A 21 -6.50 -6.74 -2.00
N GLY A 22 -6.71 -6.67 -0.68
CA GLY A 22 -7.90 -7.24 -0.06
C GLY A 22 -8.48 -6.41 1.07
N PRO A 23 -9.62 -6.86 1.64
CA PRO A 23 -10.35 -6.17 2.71
C PRO A 23 -9.50 -5.91 3.95
N TYR A 24 -9.87 -4.86 4.69
CA TYR A 24 -9.25 -4.53 5.98
C TYR A 24 -9.29 -5.75 6.92
N ASP A 25 -8.13 -6.11 7.45
CA ASP A 25 -7.93 -7.22 8.39
C ASP A 25 -8.55 -8.57 7.97
N CYS A 26 -8.57 -8.87 6.67
CA CYS A 26 -9.18 -10.11 6.17
C CYS A 26 -8.57 -11.39 6.80
N ALA A 27 -7.24 -11.40 6.97
CA ALA A 27 -6.51 -12.54 7.49
C ALA A 27 -6.71 -12.76 9.00
N ALA A 28 -7.11 -11.72 9.75
CA ALA A 28 -7.35 -11.75 11.19
C ALA A 28 -6.25 -12.50 11.97
N GLY A 29 -4.99 -12.14 11.73
CA GLY A 29 -3.82 -12.67 12.43
C GLY A 29 -3.41 -14.09 12.00
N SER A 30 -3.91 -14.60 10.87
CA SER A 30 -3.65 -15.97 10.43
C SER A 30 -3.09 -16.05 9.01
N ILE A 31 -1.87 -16.59 8.88
CA ILE A 31 -1.27 -16.87 7.57
C ILE A 31 -2.07 -17.91 6.77
N LEU A 32 -2.74 -18.86 7.45
CA LEU A 32 -3.58 -19.83 6.76
C LEU A 32 -4.77 -19.12 6.12
N ARG A 33 -5.48 -18.26 6.86
CA ARG A 33 -6.58 -17.46 6.31
C ARG A 33 -6.11 -16.50 5.22
N ALA A 34 -4.92 -15.91 5.40
CA ALA A 34 -4.29 -15.04 4.42
C ALA A 34 -4.18 -15.74 3.06
N LEU A 35 -3.59 -16.95 3.04
CA LEU A 35 -3.34 -17.71 1.82
C LEU A 35 -4.61 -18.33 1.21
N THR A 36 -5.55 -18.80 2.03
CA THR A 36 -6.70 -19.58 1.52
C THR A 36 -7.97 -18.77 1.33
N ARG A 37 -8.27 -17.80 2.21
CA ARG A 37 -9.51 -17.01 2.15
C ARG A 37 -9.29 -15.68 1.49
N CYS A 38 -8.18 -15.03 1.80
CA CYS A 38 -7.91 -13.63 1.45
C CYS A 38 -7.02 -13.44 0.22
N MET A 39 -6.63 -14.54 -0.44
CA MET A 39 -5.87 -14.56 -1.68
C MET A 39 -6.61 -15.39 -2.74
N SER A 40 -6.86 -16.67 -2.45
CA SER A 40 -7.48 -17.61 -3.37
C SER A 40 -8.68 -18.33 -2.74
N PRO A 41 -9.79 -17.61 -2.47
CA PRO A 41 -10.97 -18.20 -1.83
C PRO A 41 -11.59 -19.33 -2.65
N SER A 42 -12.16 -20.29 -1.93
CA SER A 42 -12.78 -21.50 -2.48
C SER A 42 -14.04 -21.85 -1.68
N SER A 43 -14.77 -22.90 -2.10
CA SER A 43 -15.98 -23.35 -1.41
C SER A 43 -15.75 -23.83 0.03
N TRP A 44 -14.53 -24.20 0.40
CA TRP A 44 -14.18 -24.64 1.77
C TRP A 44 -13.45 -23.55 2.57
N ALA A 45 -12.99 -22.50 1.90
CA ALA A 45 -12.27 -21.37 2.48
C ALA A 45 -12.89 -20.06 1.97
N GLU A 46 -14.13 -19.80 2.39
CA GLU A 46 -14.85 -18.61 1.96
C GLU A 46 -14.23 -17.32 2.51
N LEU A 47 -14.31 -16.27 1.69
CA LEU A 47 -14.03 -14.91 2.11
C LEU A 47 -14.96 -14.50 3.25
N PRO A 48 -14.44 -13.77 4.28
CA PRO A 48 -15.30 -13.14 5.28
C PRO A 48 -16.40 -12.28 4.65
N SER A 49 -17.60 -12.35 5.23
CA SER A 49 -18.73 -11.52 4.84
C SER A 49 -18.41 -10.02 4.99
N VAL A 50 -19.07 -9.14 4.23
CA VAL A 50 -18.89 -7.68 4.43
C VAL A 50 -19.32 -7.29 5.84
N ALA A 51 -20.39 -7.89 6.35
CA ALA A 51 -20.87 -7.68 7.72
C ALA A 51 -19.83 -8.09 8.77
N GLU A 52 -19.14 -9.23 8.63
CA GLU A 52 -18.08 -9.64 9.54
C GLU A 52 -16.88 -8.69 9.50
N LEU A 53 -16.44 -8.29 8.30
CA LEU A 53 -15.33 -7.34 8.12
C LEU A 53 -15.66 -5.98 8.75
N ARG A 54 -16.89 -5.50 8.51
CA ARG A 54 -17.40 -4.25 9.08
C ARG A 54 -17.49 -4.31 10.59
N ALA A 55 -18.16 -5.32 11.15
CA ALA A 55 -18.33 -5.47 12.59
C ALA A 55 -16.97 -5.55 13.30
N HIS A 56 -15.99 -6.22 12.70
CA HIS A 56 -14.63 -6.28 13.23
C HIS A 56 -13.95 -4.90 13.25
N ALA A 57 -14.00 -4.16 12.13
CA ALA A 57 -13.43 -2.82 12.05
C ALA A 57 -14.12 -1.84 13.02
N GLU A 58 -15.46 -1.87 13.12
CA GLU A 58 -16.22 -1.05 14.06
C GLU A 58 -15.86 -1.36 15.52
N ALA A 59 -15.63 -2.62 15.87
CA ALA A 59 -15.16 -3.00 17.20
C ALA A 59 -13.78 -2.42 17.53
N LEU A 60 -12.84 -2.40 16.57
CA LEU A 60 -11.53 -1.76 16.74
C LEU A 60 -11.65 -0.24 16.89
N ALA A 61 -12.56 0.39 16.15
CA ALA A 61 -12.82 1.82 16.24
C ALA A 61 -13.43 2.19 17.60
N LEU A 62 -14.42 1.40 18.08
CA LEU A 62 -15.02 1.57 19.40
C LEU A 62 -14.00 1.41 20.54
N ALA A 63 -13.05 0.49 20.37
CA ALA A 63 -11.92 0.31 21.28
C ALA A 63 -10.81 1.37 21.15
N GLY A 64 -10.97 2.36 20.26
CA GLY A 64 -9.98 3.42 20.04
C GLY A 64 -8.68 2.94 19.41
N ARG A 65 -8.65 1.74 18.83
CA ARG A 65 -7.45 1.16 18.19
C ARG A 65 -7.23 1.66 16.77
N ILE A 66 -8.30 2.07 16.10
CA ILE A 66 -8.30 2.77 14.82
C ILE A 66 -9.16 4.04 14.93
N ASP A 67 -9.03 4.93 13.95
CA ASP A 67 -9.93 6.08 13.83
C ASP A 67 -11.37 5.61 13.52
N SER A 68 -12.37 6.47 13.78
CA SER A 68 -13.76 6.17 13.38
C SER A 68 -13.84 5.95 11.86
N LEU A 69 -14.57 4.92 11.45
CA LEU A 69 -14.81 4.60 10.04
C LEU A 69 -15.68 5.67 9.34
N GLU A 70 -16.38 6.50 10.11
CA GLU A 70 -17.14 7.65 9.58
C GLU A 70 -16.25 8.65 8.82
N HIS A 71 -14.96 8.76 9.17
CA HIS A 71 -14.04 9.63 8.43
C HIS A 71 -13.71 9.13 7.03
N LEU A 72 -14.04 7.86 6.70
CA LEU A 72 -13.90 7.36 5.34
C LEU A 72 -14.87 8.04 4.39
N ARG A 73 -15.99 8.62 4.85
CA ARG A 73 -17.05 9.18 3.96
C ARG A 73 -16.56 10.27 3.00
N ASP A 74 -15.49 10.97 3.35
CA ASP A 74 -14.88 12.03 2.54
C ASP A 74 -13.73 11.53 1.65
N ASP A 75 -13.37 10.24 1.75
CA ASP A 75 -12.30 9.64 0.99
C ASP A 75 -12.73 9.26 -0.43
N ARG A 76 -11.75 9.07 -1.30
CA ARG A 76 -11.94 8.48 -2.64
C ARG A 76 -10.97 7.34 -2.83
N VAL A 77 -11.46 6.21 -3.36
CA VAL A 77 -10.66 5.01 -3.56
C VAL A 77 -10.60 4.61 -5.03
N TRP A 78 -9.44 4.13 -5.45
CA TRP A 78 -9.22 3.54 -6.76
C TRP A 78 -8.74 2.09 -6.59
N LEU A 79 -9.45 1.14 -7.17
CA LEU A 79 -9.21 -0.28 -7.01
C LEU A 79 -8.91 -0.90 -8.37
N LEU A 80 -7.93 -1.80 -8.45
CA LEU A 80 -7.66 -2.58 -9.66
C LEU A 80 -7.63 -4.07 -9.36
N SER A 81 -8.31 -4.84 -10.22
CA SER A 81 -8.22 -6.29 -10.28
C SER A 81 -7.86 -6.78 -11.67
N GLY A 82 -6.95 -7.73 -11.75
CA GLY A 82 -6.60 -8.43 -12.98
C GLY A 82 -7.46 -9.68 -13.19
N GLY A 83 -7.90 -9.93 -14.43
CA GLY A 83 -8.67 -11.13 -14.76
C GLY A 83 -7.83 -12.41 -14.83
N LYS A 84 -6.51 -12.28 -14.96
CA LYS A 84 -5.52 -13.38 -14.91
C LYS A 84 -4.71 -13.38 -13.61
N ASP A 85 -5.19 -12.68 -12.58
CA ASP A 85 -4.56 -12.69 -11.27
C ASP A 85 -4.94 -13.99 -10.52
N GLU A 86 -4.00 -14.93 -10.50
CA GLU A 86 -4.13 -16.21 -9.77
C GLU A 86 -3.56 -16.14 -8.34
N THR A 87 -3.09 -14.97 -7.91
CA THR A 87 -2.50 -14.76 -6.57
C THR A 87 -3.51 -14.10 -5.64
N VAL A 88 -4.15 -13.01 -6.07
CA VAL A 88 -5.25 -12.36 -5.39
C VAL A 88 -6.44 -12.34 -6.34
N HIS A 89 -7.34 -13.28 -6.15
CA HIS A 89 -8.47 -13.48 -7.04
C HIS A 89 -9.39 -12.25 -7.04
N THR A 90 -10.06 -12.02 -8.18
CA THR A 90 -10.97 -10.87 -8.36
C THR A 90 -12.04 -10.78 -7.27
N ALA A 91 -12.54 -11.92 -6.77
CA ALA A 91 -13.51 -11.96 -5.68
C ALA A 91 -13.03 -11.26 -4.39
N VAL A 92 -11.71 -11.25 -4.14
CA VAL A 92 -11.11 -10.57 -2.98
C VAL A 92 -11.17 -9.05 -3.16
N VAL A 93 -10.84 -8.55 -4.36
CA VAL A 93 -10.90 -7.11 -4.66
C VAL A 93 -12.36 -6.63 -4.72
N GLU A 94 -13.27 -7.45 -5.24
CA GLU A 94 -14.73 -7.21 -5.17
C GLU A 94 -15.21 -7.11 -3.73
N ARG A 95 -14.73 -8.00 -2.83
CA ARG A 95 -15.03 -7.91 -1.41
C ARG A 95 -14.53 -6.61 -0.79
N LEU A 96 -13.34 -6.14 -1.19
CA LEU A 96 -12.81 -4.86 -0.74
C LEU A 96 -13.66 -3.68 -1.24
N ALA A 97 -14.11 -3.71 -2.51
CA ALA A 97 -15.01 -2.70 -3.05
C ALA A 97 -16.33 -2.65 -2.26
N ALA A 98 -16.91 -3.81 -1.94
CA ALA A 98 -18.12 -3.92 -1.15
C ALA A 98 -17.91 -3.43 0.31
N PHE A 99 -16.76 -3.72 0.91
CA PHE A 99 -16.39 -3.18 2.22
C PHE A 99 -16.34 -1.64 2.21
N TYR A 100 -15.70 -1.03 1.21
CA TYR A 100 -15.68 0.44 1.10
C TYR A 100 -17.07 1.04 0.88
N ALA A 101 -17.95 0.34 0.16
CA ALA A 101 -19.32 0.79 -0.13
C ALA A 101 -20.21 0.93 1.12
N GLU A 102 -19.80 0.38 2.28
CA GLU A 102 -20.51 0.60 3.55
C GLU A 102 -20.41 2.08 4.03
N TRP A 103 -19.38 2.82 3.57
CA TRP A 103 -19.17 4.23 3.96
C TRP A 103 -19.03 5.18 2.78
N LEU A 104 -18.55 4.71 1.63
CA LEU A 104 -18.29 5.55 0.46
C LEU A 104 -19.48 5.58 -0.51
N PRO A 105 -19.85 6.75 -1.06
CA PRO A 105 -20.80 6.80 -2.16
C PRO A 105 -20.20 6.16 -3.42
N PRO A 106 -21.02 5.62 -4.35
CA PRO A 106 -20.52 4.96 -5.56
C PRO A 106 -19.53 5.80 -6.39
N ALA A 107 -19.72 7.12 -6.46
CA ALA A 107 -18.82 8.03 -7.19
C ALA A 107 -17.40 8.16 -6.57
N ALA A 108 -17.25 7.82 -5.28
CA ALA A 108 -15.98 7.80 -4.59
C ALA A 108 -15.18 6.51 -4.83
N ILE A 109 -15.81 5.46 -5.37
CA ILE A 109 -15.17 4.16 -5.65
C ILE A 109 -14.97 3.99 -7.15
N ARG A 110 -13.72 4.07 -7.61
CA ARG A 110 -13.35 3.68 -8.98
C ARG A 110 -12.80 2.27 -8.98
N PHE A 111 -13.55 1.30 -9.51
CA PHE A 111 -13.08 -0.08 -9.64
C PHE A 111 -12.76 -0.42 -11.10
N VAL A 112 -11.48 -0.58 -11.39
CA VAL A 112 -10.93 -0.95 -12.70
C VAL A 112 -10.69 -2.45 -12.77
N LYS A 113 -11.27 -3.12 -13.76
CA LYS A 113 -11.02 -4.53 -14.07
C LYS A 113 -10.25 -4.62 -15.37
N VAL A 114 -9.13 -5.35 -15.36
CA VAL A 114 -8.27 -5.52 -16.54
C VAL A 114 -8.19 -7.02 -16.86
N PRO A 115 -8.99 -7.54 -17.80
CA PRO A 115 -9.13 -8.98 -18.04
C PRO A 115 -7.81 -9.73 -18.27
N GLU A 116 -6.83 -9.09 -18.91
CA GLU A 116 -5.55 -9.71 -19.27
C GLU A 116 -4.43 -9.48 -18.25
N ALA A 117 -4.65 -8.65 -17.23
CA ALA A 117 -3.66 -8.39 -16.20
C ALA A 117 -3.54 -9.58 -15.25
N ALA A 118 -2.29 -9.98 -15.00
CA ALA A 118 -1.94 -10.91 -13.92
C ALA A 118 -1.46 -10.13 -12.68
N HIS A 119 -1.01 -10.84 -11.64
CA HIS A 119 -0.63 -10.24 -10.35
C HIS A 119 0.62 -9.36 -10.43
N ALA A 120 0.44 -8.04 -10.61
CA ALA A 120 1.53 -7.08 -10.72
C ALA A 120 1.08 -5.64 -10.45
N MET A 121 2.06 -4.78 -10.15
CA MET A 121 1.92 -3.33 -10.31
C MET A 121 1.74 -3.03 -11.81
N ILE A 122 0.69 -2.30 -12.18
CA ILE A 122 0.49 -1.87 -13.56
C ILE A 122 1.11 -0.49 -13.74
N SER A 123 2.06 -0.37 -14.68
CA SER A 123 2.77 0.89 -14.89
C SER A 123 3.11 1.12 -16.35
N VAL A 124 2.98 2.38 -16.76
CA VAL A 124 3.48 2.88 -18.04
C VAL A 124 4.88 3.50 -17.95
N ALA A 125 5.45 3.61 -16.75
CA ALA A 125 6.74 4.25 -16.51
C ALA A 125 7.95 3.30 -16.53
N ASP A 126 7.78 2.03 -16.13
CA ASP A 126 8.87 1.05 -16.22
C ASP A 126 9.13 0.70 -17.70
N ARG A 127 10.38 0.92 -18.14
CA ARG A 127 10.84 0.71 -19.52
C ARG A 127 11.07 -0.77 -19.85
N GLU A 128 11.26 -1.57 -18.82
CA GLU A 128 11.48 -3.02 -18.89
C GLU A 128 10.34 -3.74 -18.14
N ALA A 129 9.13 -3.14 -18.17
CA ALA A 129 7.93 -3.74 -17.63
C ALA A 129 7.64 -5.08 -18.33
N ASN A 130 7.24 -6.06 -17.57
CA ASN A 130 6.81 -7.36 -18.09
C ASN A 130 5.52 -7.21 -18.93
N PRO A 131 5.20 -8.20 -19.79
CA PRO A 131 3.89 -8.29 -20.41
C PRO A 131 2.75 -8.29 -19.38
N CYS A 132 1.60 -7.72 -19.74
CA CYS A 132 0.42 -7.60 -18.85
C CYS A 132 0.04 -8.89 -18.11
N SER A 133 0.15 -10.04 -18.79
CA SER A 133 -0.21 -11.36 -18.25
C SER A 133 0.91 -12.07 -17.47
N SER A 134 2.02 -11.40 -17.17
CA SER A 134 3.15 -11.99 -16.44
C SER A 134 2.95 -11.96 -14.93
N MET A 135 3.32 -13.03 -14.24
CA MET A 135 3.45 -13.07 -12.77
C MET A 135 4.91 -13.25 -12.33
N GLN A 136 5.85 -12.73 -13.11
CA GLN A 136 7.28 -12.83 -12.83
C GLN A 136 7.82 -11.55 -12.20
N ALA A 137 8.94 -11.67 -11.49
CA ALA A 137 9.71 -10.52 -11.03
C ALA A 137 10.02 -9.58 -12.23
N PRO A 138 9.99 -8.25 -12.04
CA PRO A 138 9.82 -7.52 -10.78
C PRO A 138 8.36 -7.31 -10.35
N PHE A 139 7.39 -8.02 -10.93
CA PHE A 139 5.95 -7.80 -10.73
C PHE A 139 5.51 -6.38 -11.07
N ILE A 140 6.12 -5.82 -12.14
CA ILE A 140 5.74 -4.55 -12.74
C ILE A 140 5.45 -4.84 -14.21
N ASN A 141 4.18 -4.66 -14.60
CA ASN A 141 3.69 -5.04 -15.91
C ASN A 141 3.16 -3.84 -16.70
N ARG A 142 3.21 -3.95 -18.02
CA ARG A 142 2.57 -3.01 -18.94
C ARG A 142 1.30 -3.61 -19.53
N CYS A 143 0.17 -3.00 -19.18
CA CYS A 143 -1.17 -3.35 -19.70
C CYS A 143 -1.66 -2.26 -20.66
N GLY A 144 -1.08 -2.23 -21.86
CA GLY A 144 -1.32 -1.17 -22.83
C GLY A 144 -0.88 0.20 -22.30
N ASN A 145 -1.78 1.18 -22.36
CA ASN A 145 -1.56 2.55 -21.90
C ASN A 145 -2.23 2.86 -20.54
N LEU A 146 -2.63 1.82 -19.78
CA LEU A 146 -3.25 2.00 -18.47
C LEU A 146 -2.23 2.56 -17.47
N ASP A 147 -2.37 3.84 -17.14
CA ASP A 147 -1.56 4.52 -16.13
C ASP A 147 -2.24 4.45 -14.75
N ALA A 148 -2.04 3.33 -14.06
CA ALA A 148 -2.66 3.09 -12.76
C ALA A 148 -2.30 4.16 -11.72
N ALA A 149 -1.03 4.62 -11.69
CA ALA A 149 -0.59 5.65 -10.75
C ALA A 149 -1.29 6.99 -11.03
N GLY A 150 -1.36 7.39 -12.31
CA GLY A 150 -2.06 8.61 -12.71
C GLY A 150 -3.55 8.57 -12.41
N GLU A 151 -4.25 7.50 -12.81
CA GLU A 151 -5.69 7.36 -12.54
C GLU A 151 -6.00 7.34 -11.04
N MET A 152 -5.19 6.63 -10.27
CA MET A 152 -5.29 6.54 -8.81
C MET A 152 -5.15 7.91 -8.16
N LEU A 153 -4.11 8.68 -8.51
CA LEU A 153 -3.89 10.02 -7.98
C LEU A 153 -5.01 10.98 -8.41
N ALA A 154 -5.49 10.91 -9.64
CA ALA A 154 -6.59 11.73 -10.14
C ALA A 154 -7.93 11.40 -9.44
N GLN A 155 -8.17 10.12 -9.13
CA GLN A 155 -9.33 9.72 -8.34
C GLN A 155 -9.26 10.29 -6.91
N MET A 156 -8.09 10.38 -6.29
CA MET A 156 -7.97 10.94 -4.93
C MET A 156 -8.01 12.47 -4.91
N LEU A 157 -7.33 13.12 -5.86
CA LEU A 157 -7.02 14.55 -5.79
C LEU A 157 -7.87 15.41 -6.73
N GLY A 158 -8.65 14.79 -7.63
CA GLY A 158 -9.34 15.49 -8.71
C GLY A 158 -8.42 15.73 -9.91
N PRO A 159 -8.74 16.69 -10.79
CA PRO A 159 -7.93 17.00 -11.96
C PRO A 159 -6.46 17.30 -11.60
N LEU A 160 -5.54 16.67 -12.33
CA LEU A 160 -4.09 16.84 -12.15
C LEU A 160 -3.47 17.48 -13.39
N GLN A 161 -2.35 18.18 -13.18
CA GLN A 161 -1.47 18.55 -14.28
C GLN A 161 -0.86 17.26 -14.86
N ALA A 162 -0.95 17.11 -16.19
CA ALA A 162 -0.44 15.94 -16.87
C ALA A 162 1.05 15.73 -16.56
N ALA A 163 1.45 14.48 -16.32
CA ALA A 163 2.85 14.12 -16.19
C ALA A 163 3.59 14.46 -17.51
N GLY A 164 4.45 15.48 -17.48
CA GLY A 164 5.24 15.90 -18.65
C GLY A 164 6.70 15.48 -18.52
N GLY A 165 7.20 14.68 -19.46
CA GLY A 165 8.61 14.30 -19.52
C GLY A 165 9.11 13.50 -18.31
N SER A 166 10.43 13.47 -18.12
CA SER A 166 11.06 12.80 -16.98
C SER A 166 10.86 13.60 -15.69
N ALA A 167 10.62 12.90 -14.59
CA ALA A 167 10.62 13.44 -13.23
C ALA A 167 11.93 14.21 -12.94
N ARG A 168 11.85 15.46 -12.48
CA ARG A 168 13.02 16.34 -12.25
C ARG A 168 13.39 16.54 -10.79
N GLY A 169 12.54 16.07 -9.88
CA GLY A 169 12.78 16.05 -8.45
C GLY A 169 13.85 15.04 -8.04
N GLU A 170 14.11 14.99 -6.74
CA GLU A 170 15.17 14.18 -6.18
C GLU A 170 14.62 12.92 -5.52
N LEU A 171 15.19 11.77 -5.88
CA LEU A 171 14.93 10.52 -5.17
C LEU A 171 15.96 10.32 -4.07
N LEU A 172 15.56 10.60 -2.84
CA LEU A 172 16.40 10.47 -1.65
C LEU A 172 16.26 9.09 -1.02
N ARG A 173 17.35 8.62 -0.42
CA ARG A 173 17.39 7.45 0.46
C ARG A 173 17.63 7.91 1.90
N PHE A 174 16.94 7.32 2.87
CA PHE A 174 17.08 7.67 4.27
C PHE A 174 16.97 6.45 5.19
N ASP A 175 17.55 6.55 6.38
CA ASP A 175 17.44 5.52 7.42
C ASP A 175 16.03 5.53 8.03
N GLN A 176 15.29 4.43 7.89
CA GLN A 176 13.93 4.31 8.41
C GLN A 176 13.86 3.71 9.82
N ARG A 177 14.97 3.21 10.38
CA ARG A 177 15.01 2.61 11.73
C ARG A 177 14.58 3.56 12.84
N PRO A 178 14.92 4.87 12.82
CA PRO A 178 14.50 5.81 13.87
C PRO A 178 12.99 6.03 13.96
N PHE A 179 12.22 5.55 12.97
CA PHE A 179 10.76 5.67 12.96
C PHE A 179 10.05 4.45 13.54
N VAL A 180 10.77 3.37 13.85
CA VAL A 180 10.18 2.15 14.40
C VAL A 180 10.37 2.11 15.91
N ASP A 181 9.29 1.88 16.66
CA ASP A 181 9.41 1.55 18.07
C ASP A 181 10.00 0.14 18.23
N GLY A 182 11.21 0.05 18.80
CA GLY A 182 11.98 -1.18 18.87
C GLY A 182 12.87 -1.40 17.65
N GLN A 183 13.07 -2.66 17.25
CA GLN A 183 13.94 -2.98 16.12
C GLN A 183 13.15 -3.05 14.81
N ALA A 184 13.60 -2.33 13.78
CA ALA A 184 12.98 -2.36 12.45
C ALA A 184 12.82 -3.79 11.90
N ILE A 185 13.83 -4.64 12.13
CA ILE A 185 13.81 -6.03 11.69
C ILE A 185 12.61 -6.79 12.29
N ASP A 186 12.19 -6.52 13.53
CA ASP A 186 11.06 -7.17 14.22
C ASP A 186 9.69 -6.78 13.68
N ALA A 187 9.64 -5.62 13.02
CA ALA A 187 8.51 -5.19 12.21
C ALA A 187 8.58 -5.74 10.78
N GLY A 188 9.67 -6.41 10.39
CA GLY A 188 9.94 -6.80 9.00
C GLY A 188 10.21 -5.59 8.09
N LEU A 189 10.72 -4.50 8.67
CA LEU A 189 11.11 -3.29 7.97
C LEU A 189 12.62 -3.32 7.68
N ALA A 190 13.02 -2.85 6.50
CA ALA A 190 14.43 -2.69 6.14
C ALA A 190 15.10 -1.56 6.94
N ASP A 191 16.41 -1.39 6.77
CA ASP A 191 17.12 -0.26 7.37
C ASP A 191 16.85 1.05 6.62
N GLU A 192 16.68 0.99 5.29
CA GLU A 192 16.56 2.17 4.42
C GLU A 192 15.19 2.26 3.77
N ALA A 193 14.73 3.49 3.54
CA ALA A 193 13.55 3.85 2.75
C ALA A 193 13.90 4.90 1.70
N TYR A 194 12.95 5.17 0.80
CA TYR A 194 13.09 6.19 -0.22
C TYR A 194 12.00 7.24 -0.15
N VAL A 195 12.32 8.45 -0.59
CA VAL A 195 11.35 9.54 -0.76
C VAL A 195 11.67 10.32 -2.03
N TYR A 196 10.68 10.47 -2.91
CA TYR A 196 10.77 11.35 -4.06
C TYR A 196 10.25 12.75 -3.68
N VAL A 197 11.08 13.76 -3.87
CA VAL A 197 10.78 15.16 -3.52
C VAL A 197 10.81 16.01 -4.78
N PRO A 198 9.65 16.48 -5.28
CA PRO A 198 9.60 17.48 -6.35
C PRO A 198 10.38 18.74 -5.98
N GLN A 199 10.96 19.41 -6.97
CA GLN A 199 11.72 20.64 -6.74
C GLN A 199 10.88 21.73 -6.06
N ASP A 200 9.62 21.90 -6.48
CA ASP A 200 8.66 22.81 -5.86
C ASP A 200 8.47 22.56 -4.36
N CYS A 201 8.53 21.29 -3.94
CA CYS A 201 8.36 20.90 -2.54
C CYS A 201 9.55 21.27 -1.65
N ARG A 202 10.64 21.84 -2.23
CA ARG A 202 11.76 22.44 -1.48
C ARG A 202 11.46 23.85 -0.99
N SER A 203 10.40 24.51 -1.47
CA SER A 203 10.05 25.87 -1.05
C SER A 203 8.54 26.08 -0.82
N ALA A 204 7.68 25.22 -1.37
CA ALA A 204 6.24 25.30 -1.23
C ALA A 204 5.66 24.22 -0.29
N VAL A 205 4.39 24.41 0.09
CA VAL A 205 3.57 23.37 0.74
C VAL A 205 3.22 22.30 -0.29
N CYS A 206 3.40 21.04 0.10
CA CYS A 206 3.11 19.88 -0.73
C CYS A 206 2.24 18.86 -0.01
N ARG A 207 1.59 18.02 -0.81
CA ARG A 207 0.90 16.82 -0.33
C ARG A 207 1.90 15.68 -0.20
N VAL A 208 1.52 14.61 0.50
CA VAL A 208 2.31 13.38 0.58
C VAL A 208 1.45 12.20 0.11
N HIS A 209 2.01 11.36 -0.75
CA HIS A 209 1.46 10.06 -1.12
C HIS A 209 2.42 8.97 -0.62
N VAL A 210 1.89 7.91 0.01
CA VAL A 210 2.70 6.77 0.44
C VAL A 210 2.46 5.62 -0.54
N ALA A 211 3.52 5.19 -1.22
CA ALA A 211 3.47 4.11 -2.19
C ALA A 211 4.09 2.84 -1.58
N PHE A 212 3.22 1.89 -1.23
CA PHE A 212 3.61 0.59 -0.69
C PHE A 212 3.89 -0.39 -1.81
N HIS A 213 5.10 -0.92 -1.90
CA HIS A 213 5.43 -2.01 -2.81
C HIS A 213 4.74 -3.33 -2.41
N GLY A 214 4.58 -4.26 -3.34
CA GLY A 214 4.06 -5.61 -3.06
C GLY A 214 5.10 -6.57 -2.46
N CYS A 215 4.68 -7.80 -2.15
CA CYS A 215 5.61 -8.88 -1.81
C CYS A 215 6.64 -9.06 -2.94
N ARG A 216 7.90 -9.33 -2.59
CA ARG A 216 9.01 -9.48 -3.54
C ARG A 216 9.37 -8.24 -4.35
N GLN A 217 8.88 -7.07 -3.94
CA GLN A 217 9.15 -5.78 -4.59
C GLN A 217 9.88 -4.76 -3.70
N ASN A 218 10.37 -5.17 -2.53
CA ASN A 218 11.26 -4.33 -1.73
C ASN A 218 12.62 -4.15 -2.42
N ALA A 219 13.38 -3.15 -1.96
CA ALA A 219 14.66 -2.78 -2.53
C ALA A 219 15.73 -3.87 -2.47
N GLU A 220 15.70 -4.78 -1.49
CA GLU A 220 16.62 -5.92 -1.44
C GLU A 220 16.39 -6.88 -2.63
N GLN A 221 15.13 -7.03 -3.05
CA GLN A 221 14.75 -8.04 -4.05
C GLN A 221 14.77 -7.51 -5.49
N ILE A 222 14.43 -6.24 -5.72
CA ILE A 222 14.36 -5.67 -7.08
C ILE A 222 15.06 -4.31 -7.21
N GLY A 223 15.87 -3.93 -6.22
CA GLY A 223 16.50 -2.60 -6.20
C GLY A 223 15.47 -1.48 -6.23
N ARG A 224 15.78 -0.39 -6.93
CA ARG A 224 14.90 0.79 -7.01
C ARG A 224 13.78 0.67 -8.05
N ARG A 225 13.56 -0.52 -8.64
CA ARG A 225 12.61 -0.71 -9.75
C ARG A 225 11.19 -0.32 -9.42
N PHE A 226 10.67 -0.64 -8.23
CA PHE A 226 9.34 -0.16 -7.82
C PHE A 226 9.34 1.37 -7.62
N VAL A 227 10.34 1.89 -6.91
CA VAL A 227 10.45 3.32 -6.56
C VAL A 227 10.57 4.21 -7.80
N GLU A 228 11.25 3.75 -8.85
CA GLU A 228 11.45 4.48 -10.11
C GLU A 228 10.37 4.14 -11.15
N GLY A 229 9.93 2.89 -11.20
CA GLY A 229 9.13 2.32 -12.27
C GLY A 229 7.64 2.17 -11.99
N ALA A 230 7.15 2.38 -10.75
CA ALA A 230 5.73 2.27 -10.44
C ALA A 230 4.88 3.44 -11.00
N GLY A 231 5.51 4.52 -11.49
CA GLY A 231 4.84 5.59 -12.24
C GLY A 231 4.40 6.81 -11.43
N TYR A 232 4.57 6.80 -10.10
CA TYR A 232 4.13 7.92 -9.27
C TYR A 232 4.98 9.19 -9.44
N ASN A 233 6.31 9.08 -9.62
CA ASN A 233 7.23 10.23 -9.53
C ASN A 233 6.96 11.31 -10.58
N ALA A 234 6.59 10.94 -11.81
CA ALA A 234 6.31 11.92 -12.86
C ALA A 234 5.03 12.71 -12.56
N TRP A 235 3.97 12.05 -12.09
CA TRP A 235 2.77 12.74 -11.62
C TRP A 235 3.05 13.62 -10.41
N ALA A 236 3.86 13.12 -9.49
CA ALA A 236 4.22 13.82 -8.27
C ALA A 236 4.98 15.12 -8.54
N ASP A 237 5.88 15.11 -9.53
CA ASP A 237 6.70 16.26 -9.93
C ASP A 237 5.88 17.46 -10.38
N HIS A 238 4.81 17.20 -11.14
CA HIS A 238 3.94 18.24 -11.71
C HIS A 238 2.78 18.65 -10.78
N ASN A 239 2.56 17.91 -9.68
CA ASN A 239 1.38 18.12 -8.84
C ASN A 239 1.70 18.41 -7.36
N ARG A 240 2.96 18.75 -7.05
CA ARG A 240 3.42 19.08 -5.68
C ARG A 240 3.10 17.97 -4.68
N ILE A 241 3.48 16.75 -5.04
CA ILE A 241 3.28 15.56 -4.21
C ILE A 241 4.66 15.00 -3.87
N ILE A 242 4.96 14.86 -2.58
CA ILE A 242 6.10 14.06 -2.12
C ILE A 242 5.65 12.60 -2.13
N VAL A 243 6.45 11.68 -2.69
CA VAL A 243 6.13 10.25 -2.65
C VAL A 243 7.04 9.54 -1.68
N LEU A 244 6.47 8.98 -0.61
CA LEU A 244 7.19 8.19 0.38
C LEU A 244 7.11 6.70 0.00
N TYR A 245 8.25 6.02 0.00
CA TYR A 245 8.40 4.60 -0.33
C TYR A 245 9.11 3.87 0.83
N PRO A 246 8.39 3.60 1.94
CA PRO A 246 8.97 2.82 3.01
C PRO A 246 9.20 1.37 2.55
N GLN A 247 10.16 0.67 3.14
CA GLN A 247 10.62 -0.62 2.64
C GLN A 247 10.48 -1.71 3.69
N THR A 248 10.01 -2.88 3.28
CA THR A 248 10.10 -4.10 4.08
C THR A 248 11.37 -4.88 3.75
N VAL A 249 11.63 -5.93 4.52
CA VAL A 249 12.75 -6.85 4.31
C VAL A 249 12.29 -8.30 4.47
N PRO A 250 12.79 -9.26 3.67
CA PRO A 250 12.55 -10.68 3.89
C PRO A 250 12.97 -11.14 5.29
N ARG A 251 12.17 -12.04 5.90
CA ARG A 251 12.47 -12.68 7.19
C ARG A 251 12.31 -14.19 7.09
N ARG A 252 13.30 -14.94 7.59
CA ARG A 252 13.35 -16.42 7.56
C ARG A 252 13.68 -17.01 8.94
N GLY A 253 12.98 -16.55 9.97
CA GLY A 253 13.20 -16.96 11.35
C GLY A 253 13.89 -15.86 12.17
N LEU A 254 14.84 -16.26 13.02
CA LEU A 254 15.64 -15.32 13.84
C LEU A 254 16.44 -14.36 12.95
N ALA A 255 16.78 -13.20 13.50
CA ALA A 255 17.64 -12.23 12.85
C ALA A 255 18.72 -11.74 13.81
N LEU A 256 19.83 -11.25 13.27
CA LEU A 256 20.88 -10.66 14.11
C LEU A 256 20.29 -9.51 14.94
N GLY A 257 20.51 -9.54 16.26
CA GLY A 257 19.95 -8.55 17.19
C GLY A 257 18.53 -8.85 17.67
N SER A 258 17.83 -9.82 17.08
CA SER A 258 16.45 -10.16 17.45
C SER A 258 16.24 -11.66 17.75
N TRP A 259 15.59 -11.91 18.89
CA TRP A 259 15.12 -13.24 19.29
C TRP A 259 13.69 -13.53 18.81
N LYS A 260 13.06 -12.59 18.10
CA LYS A 260 11.70 -12.76 17.59
C LYS A 260 11.73 -13.57 16.30
N TRP A 261 11.10 -14.75 16.35
CA TRP A 261 10.90 -15.57 15.16
C TRP A 261 9.86 -14.93 14.24
N VAL A 262 10.26 -14.55 13.02
CA VAL A 262 9.36 -14.02 11.99
C VAL A 262 9.58 -14.77 10.68
N TYR A 263 8.51 -15.24 10.06
CA TYR A 263 8.55 -15.92 8.78
C TYR A 263 7.77 -15.15 7.71
N ASN A 264 8.51 -14.43 6.88
CA ASN A 264 8.02 -13.63 5.76
C ASN A 264 9.12 -13.60 4.66
N PRO A 265 9.41 -14.75 4.01
CA PRO A 265 10.51 -14.84 3.04
C PRO A 265 10.31 -13.98 1.78
N SER A 266 9.06 -13.57 1.54
CA SER A 266 8.68 -12.72 0.42
C SER A 266 8.79 -11.23 0.74
N GLY A 267 9.18 -10.84 1.96
CA GLY A 267 9.28 -9.44 2.38
C GLY A 267 7.98 -8.68 2.13
N CYS A 268 6.83 -9.28 2.43
CA CYS A 268 5.54 -8.60 2.35
C CYS A 268 5.39 -7.55 3.46
N TRP A 269 4.43 -6.64 3.31
CA TRP A 269 3.90 -5.88 4.45
C TRP A 269 3.13 -6.80 5.40
N ASP A 270 2.96 -6.39 6.65
CA ASP A 270 2.21 -7.17 7.63
C ASP A 270 0.70 -6.98 7.45
N TRP A 271 0.08 -8.02 6.92
CA TRP A 271 -1.38 -8.12 6.79
C TRP A 271 -1.92 -9.45 7.34
N TRP A 272 -1.09 -10.20 8.08
CA TRP A 272 -1.50 -11.45 8.75
C TRP A 272 -0.96 -11.59 10.18
N GLY A 273 -0.41 -10.52 10.75
CA GLY A 273 -0.01 -10.43 12.14
C GLY A 273 1.38 -10.97 12.48
N TYR A 274 2.28 -11.12 11.52
CA TYR A 274 3.63 -11.65 11.82
C TYR A 274 4.46 -10.71 12.71
N SER A 275 4.13 -9.42 12.74
CA SER A 275 4.78 -8.42 13.60
C SER A 275 4.07 -8.25 14.95
N GLY A 276 2.93 -8.90 15.17
CA GLY A 276 2.17 -8.87 16.43
C GLY A 276 0.66 -8.70 16.21
N SER A 277 -0.14 -8.93 17.24
CA SER A 277 -1.62 -8.89 17.15
C SER A 277 -2.19 -7.50 16.83
N ALA A 278 -1.42 -6.43 17.05
CA ALA A 278 -1.84 -5.06 16.77
C ALA A 278 -1.59 -4.61 15.32
N TYR A 279 -1.09 -5.48 14.43
CA TYR A 279 -0.59 -5.14 13.09
C TYR A 279 -1.52 -4.32 12.19
N ALA A 280 -2.84 -4.47 12.35
CA ALA A 280 -3.84 -3.75 11.55
C ALA A 280 -4.25 -2.39 12.16
N THR A 281 -3.79 -2.08 13.39
CA THR A 281 -4.22 -0.91 14.18
C THR A 281 -3.17 0.20 14.19
N ARG A 282 -3.47 1.34 14.83
CA ARG A 282 -2.51 2.45 15.01
C ARG A 282 -1.26 2.04 15.78
N ASP A 283 -1.34 1.00 16.61
CA ASP A 283 -0.21 0.47 17.39
C ASP A 283 0.57 -0.62 16.64
N GLY A 284 0.17 -0.96 15.41
CA GLY A 284 0.90 -1.92 14.58
C GLY A 284 2.26 -1.36 14.20
N LEU A 285 3.34 -2.12 14.41
CA LEU A 285 4.72 -1.63 14.26
C LEU A 285 4.98 -0.96 12.90
N GLN A 286 4.48 -1.55 11.81
CA GLN A 286 4.64 -0.97 10.47
C GLN A 286 3.78 0.28 10.24
N ILE A 287 2.53 0.28 10.74
CA ILE A 287 1.61 1.42 10.61
C ILE A 287 2.15 2.62 11.41
N ALA A 288 2.56 2.39 12.65
CA ALA A 288 3.18 3.40 13.51
C ALA A 288 4.44 3.99 12.86
N ALA A 289 5.30 3.15 12.27
CA ALA A 289 6.51 3.61 11.61
C ALA A 289 6.23 4.53 10.42
N VAL A 290 5.30 4.16 9.55
CA VAL A 290 4.91 5.00 8.41
C VAL A 290 4.28 6.30 8.90
N ARG A 291 3.46 6.26 9.97
CA ARG A 291 2.89 7.47 10.59
C ARG A 291 3.98 8.39 11.14
N ALA A 292 5.03 7.85 11.75
CA ALA A 292 6.17 8.63 12.25
C ALA A 292 6.97 9.27 11.10
N MET A 293 7.19 8.56 9.98
CA MET A 293 7.80 9.14 8.77
C MET A 293 6.96 10.30 8.21
N LEU A 294 5.64 10.14 8.13
CA LEU A 294 4.73 11.21 7.70
C LEU A 294 4.79 12.42 8.64
N LYS A 295 4.83 12.18 9.97
CA LYS A 295 4.99 13.26 10.95
C LYS A 295 6.31 14.02 10.74
N ARG A 296 7.39 13.33 10.38
CA ARG A 296 8.68 13.96 10.08
C ARG A 296 8.65 14.80 8.80
N LEU A 297 7.94 14.33 7.76
CA LEU A 297 7.75 15.09 6.52
C LEU A 297 6.87 16.33 6.72
N ALA A 298 5.88 16.26 7.61
CA ALA A 298 5.00 17.37 7.95
C ALA A 298 5.62 18.36 8.96
N ALA A 299 6.74 18.01 9.60
CA ALA A 299 7.40 18.89 10.56
C ALA A 299 8.01 20.12 9.87
N PRO A 300 8.08 21.28 10.55
CA PRO A 300 8.79 22.44 10.04
C PRO A 300 10.23 22.09 9.66
N ARG A 301 10.75 22.73 8.62
CA ARG A 301 12.17 22.59 8.27
C ARG A 301 13.03 23.08 9.44
N GLN A 302 13.89 22.20 9.94
CA GLN A 302 15.00 22.61 10.79
C GLN A 302 15.95 23.42 9.91
N ARG A 303 16.18 24.68 10.28
CA ARG A 303 17.13 25.59 9.61
C ARG A 303 18.54 25.29 10.06
#